data_AF-A0A921T9C0-F1
#
_entry.id   AF-A0A921T9C0-F1
#
_cell.length_a   1.000
_cell.length_b   1.000
_cell.length_c   1.000
_cell.angle_alpha   90.00
_cell.angle_beta   90.00
_cell.angle_gamma   90.00
#
_symmetry.space_group_name_H-M   'P 1'
#
loop_
_entity.id
_entity.type
_entity.pdbx_description
1 polymer ?
#
loop_
_entity_poly.entity_id
_entity_poly.type
_entity_poly.pdbx_seq_one_letter_code
_entity_poly.pdbx_strand_id
1 'polypeptide(L)'
;MIIGGYTLNPEHGRLQIPLVRQPSLEDVKSIISKYRKFDGVASLSISPTPEYGPYEINLYADSGNYLLMLNQYLKDGEHVVRTLNNTSMGTSSVEILGDYYPASFITRDIGVVTSCFQEFLNFGDVSSFVLSA
;
A
#
# COMPACT_ATOMS: atom_id res chain seq x y z
N MET A 1 2.54 -4.45 14.86
CA MET A 1 2.40 -4.48 13.38
C MET A 1 3.45 -5.40 12.78
N ILE A 2 3.21 -5.86 11.55
CA ILE A 2 4.10 -6.74 10.79
C ILE A 2 4.14 -6.21 9.35
N ILE A 3 5.34 -6.11 8.76
CA ILE A 3 5.51 -5.76 7.34
C ILE A 3 6.12 -6.93 6.57
N GLY A 4 5.69 -7.10 5.33
CA GLY A 4 6.21 -8.09 4.40
C GLY A 4 5.75 -7.80 2.98
N GLY A 5 5.99 -8.76 2.09
CA GLY A 5 5.62 -8.60 0.68
C GLY A 5 6.50 -9.42 -0.24
N TYR A 6 6.46 -9.10 -1.52
CA TYR A 6 7.36 -9.64 -2.52
C TYR A 6 7.64 -8.62 -3.61
N THR A 7 8.76 -8.79 -4.29
CA THR A 7 9.07 -8.10 -5.55
C THR A 7 9.02 -9.09 -6.70
N LEU A 8 8.70 -8.61 -7.90
CA LEU A 8 8.76 -9.38 -9.13
C LEU A 8 10.07 -9.04 -9.85
N ASN A 9 10.83 -10.07 -10.20
CA ASN A 9 12.04 -10.00 -10.98
C ASN A 9 11.81 -10.76 -12.31
N PRO A 10 12.12 -10.17 -13.47
CA PRO A 10 11.89 -10.83 -14.76
C PRO A 10 12.62 -12.17 -14.91
N GLU A 11 13.77 -12.35 -14.27
CA GLU A 11 14.60 -13.56 -14.38
C GLU A 11 14.26 -14.59 -13.28
N HIS A 12 13.92 -14.14 -12.09
CA HIS A 12 13.76 -14.99 -10.90
C HIS A 12 12.30 -15.13 -10.43
N GLY A 13 11.36 -14.47 -11.11
CA GLY A 13 9.96 -14.44 -10.71
C GLY A 13 9.78 -13.72 -9.37
N ARG A 14 9.00 -14.33 -8.47
CA ARG A 14 8.65 -13.75 -7.18
C ARG A 14 9.79 -13.92 -6.16
N LEU A 15 10.30 -12.80 -5.65
CA LEU A 15 11.27 -12.75 -4.56
C LEU A 15 10.61 -12.24 -3.28
N GLN A 16 10.60 -13.07 -2.24
CA GLN A 16 9.94 -12.75 -0.97
C GLN A 16 10.73 -11.69 -0.18
N ILE A 17 10.04 -10.67 0.33
CA ILE A 17 10.60 -9.74 1.30
C ILE A 17 10.53 -10.39 2.70
N PRO A 18 11.64 -10.36 3.48
CA PRO A 18 11.64 -10.86 4.85
C PRO A 18 10.53 -10.22 5.69
N LEU A 19 9.86 -11.05 6.49
CA LEU A 19 8.83 -10.59 7.40
C LEU A 19 9.48 -9.86 8.59
N VAL A 20 9.11 -8.61 8.84
CA VAL A 20 9.60 -7.84 9.98
C VAL A 20 8.46 -7.61 10.97
N ARG A 21 8.63 -8.10 12.19
CA ARG A 21 7.69 -7.87 13.30
C ARG A 21 8.09 -6.61 14.04
N GLN A 22 7.09 -5.80 14.41
CA GLN A 22 7.30 -4.48 15.04
C GLN A 22 8.30 -3.62 14.26
N PRO A 23 8.03 -3.37 12.96
CA PRO A 23 8.98 -2.64 12.13
C PRO A 23 9.20 -1.22 12.64
N SER A 24 10.44 -0.75 12.55
CA SER A 24 10.78 0.65 12.71
C SER A 24 10.39 1.44 11.45
N LEU A 25 10.42 2.78 11.55
CA LEU A 25 10.25 3.64 10.39
C LEU A 25 11.32 3.39 9.31
N GLU A 26 12.54 3.05 9.72
CA GLU A 26 13.63 2.71 8.80
C GLU A 26 13.34 1.42 8.05
N ASP A 27 12.83 0.38 8.73
CA ASP A 27 12.43 -0.88 8.09
C ASP A 27 11.37 -0.63 7.01
N VAL A 28 10.33 0.14 7.36
CA VAL A 28 9.26 0.51 6.42
C VAL A 28 9.82 1.27 5.22
N LYS A 29 10.62 2.31 5.44
CA LYS A 29 11.23 3.10 4.36
C LYS A 29 12.13 2.25 3.46
N SER A 30 12.94 1.38 4.07
CA SER A 30 13.84 0.48 3.35
C SER A 30 13.07 -0.48 2.44
N ILE A 31 11.99 -1.09 2.96
CA ILE A 31 11.12 -1.99 2.19
C ILE A 31 10.39 -1.23 1.07
N ILE A 32 9.72 -0.12 1.37
CA ILE A 32 8.96 0.66 0.38
C ILE A 32 9.88 1.20 -0.72
N SER A 33 11.12 1.57 -0.41
CA SER A 33 12.07 2.08 -1.40
C SER A 33 12.41 1.08 -2.52
N LYS A 34 12.27 -0.23 -2.27
CA LYS A 34 12.52 -1.28 -3.28
C LYS A 34 11.59 -1.13 -4.49
N TYR A 35 10.35 -0.72 -4.26
CA TYR A 35 9.33 -0.60 -5.31
C TYR A 35 9.55 0.57 -6.26
N ARG A 36 10.56 1.42 -6.01
CA ARG A 36 11.06 2.38 -7.01
C ARG A 36 11.62 1.71 -8.26
N LYS A 37 12.09 0.47 -8.12
CA LYS A 37 12.81 -0.27 -9.17
C LYS A 37 12.14 -1.59 -9.55
N PHE A 38 11.26 -2.10 -8.70
CA PHE A 38 10.68 -3.43 -8.85
C PHE A 38 9.17 -3.37 -8.68
N ASP A 39 8.49 -4.18 -9.48
CA ASP A 39 7.06 -4.42 -9.32
C ASP A 39 6.83 -5.38 -8.15
N GLY A 40 5.59 -5.52 -7.71
CA GLY A 40 5.18 -6.46 -6.69
C GLY A 40 4.28 -5.85 -5.64
N VAL A 41 4.26 -6.46 -4.45
CA VAL A 41 3.29 -6.13 -3.41
C VAL A 41 3.95 -6.03 -2.05
N ALA A 42 3.67 -4.96 -1.31
CA ALA A 42 3.99 -4.86 0.12
C ALA A 42 2.73 -4.75 0.97
N SER A 43 2.79 -5.25 2.19
CA SER A 43 1.73 -5.12 3.19
C SER A 43 2.32 -4.78 4.55
N LEU A 44 1.71 -3.80 5.23
CA LEU A 44 1.92 -3.52 6.65
C LEU A 44 0.59 -3.71 7.38
N SER A 45 0.55 -4.62 8.34
CA SER A 45 -0.68 -5.02 9.05
C SER A 45 -0.56 -4.92 10.58
N ILE A 46 -1.69 -4.67 11.23
CA ILE A 46 -1.84 -4.71 12.68
C ILE A 46 -2.03 -6.17 13.10
N SER A 47 -1.34 -6.59 14.15
CA SER A 47 -1.40 -7.95 14.68
C SER A 47 -1.42 -7.90 16.22
N PRO A 48 -2.46 -8.43 16.88
CA PRO A 48 -3.66 -9.06 16.29
C PRO A 48 -4.53 -8.05 15.51
N THR A 49 -5.33 -8.56 14.56
CA THR A 49 -6.28 -7.74 13.78
C THR A 49 -7.31 -7.11 14.73
N PRO A 50 -7.61 -5.81 14.59
CA PRO A 50 -8.64 -5.16 15.39
C PRO A 50 -10.05 -5.62 14.97
N GLU A 51 -11.02 -5.46 15.88
CA GLU A 51 -12.43 -5.75 15.62
C GLU A 51 -13.06 -4.74 14.63
N TYR A 52 -12.69 -3.47 14.74
CA TYR A 52 -13.11 -2.39 13.84
C TYR A 52 -11.95 -1.43 13.58
N GLY A 53 -12.05 -0.68 12.49
CA GLY A 53 -11.04 0.25 12.03
C GLY A 53 -10.03 -0.37 11.05
N PRO A 54 -9.04 0.42 10.62
CA PRO A 54 -8.02 -0.05 9.69
C PRO A 54 -7.16 -1.16 10.29
N TYR A 55 -6.80 -2.13 9.46
CA TYR A 55 -5.99 -3.27 9.90
C TYR A 55 -4.81 -3.57 8.99
N GLU A 56 -4.83 -3.12 7.73
CA GLU A 56 -3.76 -3.37 6.78
C GLU A 56 -3.71 -2.29 5.70
N ILE A 57 -2.50 -1.83 5.39
CA ILE A 57 -2.23 -1.08 4.16
C ILE A 57 -1.41 -1.93 3.19
N ASN A 58 -1.90 -2.06 1.96
CA ASN A 58 -1.19 -2.70 0.87
C ASN A 58 -0.67 -1.67 -0.14
N LEU A 59 0.48 -1.97 -0.73
CA LEU A 59 1.00 -1.35 -1.93
C LEU A 59 1.03 -2.39 -3.04
N TYR A 60 0.45 -2.09 -4.19
CA TYR A 60 0.67 -2.79 -5.44
C TYR A 60 1.47 -1.87 -6.36
N ALA A 61 2.66 -2.30 -6.77
CA ALA A 61 3.55 -1.57 -7.63
C ALA A 61 3.68 -2.28 -8.97
N ASP A 62 3.47 -1.54 -10.06
CA ASP A 62 3.61 -2.05 -11.43
C ASP A 62 4.07 -0.93 -12.36
N SER A 63 5.23 -1.10 -12.98
CA SER A 63 5.77 -0.21 -14.01
C SER A 63 5.85 1.25 -13.53
N GLY A 64 6.18 1.44 -12.25
CA GLY A 64 6.26 2.75 -11.59
C GLY A 64 4.91 3.38 -11.22
N ASN A 65 3.80 2.66 -11.41
CA ASN A 65 2.49 3.02 -10.89
C ASN A 65 2.28 2.37 -9.52
N TYR A 66 1.69 3.10 -8.58
CA TYR A 66 1.46 2.66 -7.22
C TYR A 66 -0.02 2.78 -6.87
N LEU A 67 -0.61 1.65 -6.49
CA LEU A 67 -1.94 1.55 -5.95
C LEU A 67 -1.85 1.24 -4.46
N LEU A 68 -2.52 2.05 -3.64
CA LEU A 68 -2.62 1.86 -2.21
C LEU A 68 -4.02 1.38 -1.82
N MET A 69 -4.08 0.37 -0.96
CA MET A 69 -5.34 -0.10 -0.40
C MET A 69 -5.24 -0.15 1.12
N LEU A 70 -5.98 0.74 1.79
CA LEU A 70 -6.15 0.73 3.22
C LEU A 70 -7.42 -0.05 3.56
N ASN A 71 -7.23 -1.25 4.09
CA ASN A 71 -8.29 -2.17 4.46
C ASN A 71 -8.75 -1.90 5.90
N GLN A 72 -10.07 -1.85 6.09
CA GLN A 72 -10.66 -1.62 7.40
C GLN A 72 -11.97 -2.39 7.58
N TYR A 73 -12.30 -2.69 8.84
CA TYR A 73 -13.63 -3.14 9.22
C TYR A 73 -14.45 -1.95 9.74
N LEU A 74 -15.70 -1.84 9.29
CA LEU A 74 -16.69 -0.94 9.87
C LEU A 74 -17.22 -1.53 11.19
N LYS A 75 -18.01 -0.74 11.93
CA LYS A 75 -18.54 -1.15 13.24
C LYS A 75 -19.52 -2.32 13.18
N ASP A 76 -20.16 -2.52 12.02
CA ASP A 76 -21.04 -3.65 11.73
C ASP A 76 -20.27 -4.89 11.22
N GLY A 77 -18.94 -4.80 11.11
CA GLY A 77 -18.07 -5.86 10.60
C GLY A 77 -17.91 -5.87 9.09
N GLU A 78 -18.55 -4.96 8.34
CA GLU A 78 -18.34 -4.86 6.89
C GLU A 78 -16.90 -4.44 6.56
N HIS A 79 -16.32 -5.07 5.54
CA HIS A 79 -15.02 -4.69 5.02
C HIS A 79 -15.17 -3.56 4.00
N VAL A 80 -14.37 -2.52 4.16
CA VAL A 80 -14.25 -1.46 3.15
C VAL A 80 -12.78 -1.14 2.88
N VAL A 81 -12.52 -0.62 1.69
CA VAL A 81 -11.19 -0.21 1.24
C VAL A 81 -11.18 1.30 1.00
N ARG A 82 -10.24 2.00 1.63
CA ARG A 82 -9.88 3.37 1.27
C ARG A 82 -8.65 3.34 0.35
N THR A 83 -8.71 4.09 -0.73
CA THR A 83 -7.62 4.21 -1.71
C THR A 83 -7.30 5.68 -1.94
N LEU A 84 -6.28 5.97 -2.75
CA LEU A 84 -5.99 7.32 -3.21
C LEU A 84 -7.18 7.91 -3.97
N ASN A 85 -7.34 9.22 -3.89
CA ASN A 85 -8.35 9.93 -4.66
C ASN A 85 -7.72 11.14 -5.36
N ASN A 86 -6.99 10.87 -6.43
CA ASN A 86 -6.44 11.90 -7.29
C ASN A 86 -7.52 12.40 -8.27
N THR A 87 -8.24 13.43 -7.82
CA THR A 87 -9.34 14.05 -8.58
C THR A 87 -8.91 14.75 -9.87
N SER A 88 -7.61 14.97 -10.07
CA SER A 88 -7.07 15.58 -11.28
C SER A 88 -6.93 14.60 -12.45
N MET A 89 -7.01 13.29 -12.19
CA MET A 89 -6.90 12.25 -13.21
C MET A 89 -8.26 11.93 -13.82
N GLY A 90 -8.28 11.76 -15.15
CA GLY A 90 -9.49 11.41 -15.90
C GLY A 90 -9.98 9.98 -15.63
N THR A 91 -11.02 9.56 -16.35
CA THR A 91 -11.69 8.26 -16.19
C THR A 91 -10.94 7.07 -16.82
N SER A 92 -9.69 7.24 -17.23
CA SER A 92 -8.87 6.16 -17.79
C SER A 92 -8.59 5.09 -16.74
N SER A 93 -8.51 3.83 -17.17
CA SER A 93 -8.02 2.73 -16.33
C SER A 93 -6.52 2.50 -16.54
N VAL A 94 -5.87 2.01 -15.50
CA VAL A 94 -4.45 1.60 -15.48
C VAL A 94 -4.42 0.13 -15.06
N GLU A 95 -3.70 -0.68 -15.83
CA GLU A 95 -3.43 -2.07 -15.45
C GLU A 95 -2.37 -2.10 -14.35
N ILE A 96 -2.65 -2.83 -13.27
CA ILE A 96 -1.76 -3.07 -12.14
C ILE A 96 -1.79 -4.57 -11.86
N LEU A 97 -0.69 -5.27 -12.18
CA LEU A 97 -0.50 -6.70 -11.94
C LEU A 97 -1.62 -7.59 -12.52
N GLY A 98 -2.18 -7.20 -13.68
CA GLY A 98 -3.20 -7.94 -14.42
C GLY A 98 -4.65 -7.48 -14.17
N ASP A 99 -4.88 -6.59 -13.20
CA ASP A 99 -6.20 -6.01 -12.92
C ASP A 99 -6.25 -4.52 -13.32
N TYR A 100 -7.44 -4.02 -13.67
CA TYR A 100 -7.62 -2.64 -14.12
C TYR A 100 -8.26 -1.77 -13.03
N TYR A 101 -7.61 -0.64 -12.71
CA TYR A 101 -8.07 0.31 -11.71
C TYR A 101 -8.24 1.71 -12.30
N PRO A 102 -9.18 2.52 -11.78
CA PRO A 102 -9.27 3.94 -12.13
C PRO A 102 -7.94 4.65 -11.90
N ALA A 103 -7.50 5.46 -12.87
CA ALA A 103 -6.26 6.22 -12.76
C ALA A 103 -6.25 7.16 -11.54
N SER A 104 -7.42 7.63 -11.10
CA SER A 104 -7.56 8.42 -9.86
C SER A 104 -7.13 7.67 -8.59
N PHE A 105 -7.01 6.35 -8.60
CA PHE A 105 -6.52 5.56 -7.47
C PHE A 105 -4.99 5.35 -7.48
N ILE A 106 -4.32 5.87 -8.51
CA ILE A 106 -2.93 5.58 -8.80
C ILE A 106 -2.08 6.83 -8.59
N THR A 107 -0.93 6.65 -7.94
CA THR A 107 0.14 7.66 -7.92
C THR A 107 1.40 7.10 -8.55
N ARG A 108 2.24 7.98 -9.08
CA ARG A 108 3.63 7.66 -9.47
C ARG A 108 4.64 8.24 -8.48
N ASP A 109 4.17 8.90 -7.43
CA ASP A 109 5.01 9.46 -6.38
C ASP A 109 5.13 8.47 -5.22
N ILE A 110 6.28 7.80 -5.17
CA ILE A 110 6.64 6.92 -4.05
C ILE A 110 6.78 7.68 -2.72
N GLY A 111 6.93 9.00 -2.73
CA GLY A 111 6.88 9.85 -1.54
C GLY A 111 5.50 9.82 -0.87
N VAL A 112 4.42 9.83 -1.66
CA VAL A 112 3.04 9.65 -1.17
C VAL A 112 2.90 8.28 -0.55
N VAL A 113 3.35 7.23 -1.24
CA VAL A 113 3.35 5.84 -0.72
C VAL A 113 4.08 5.75 0.62
N THR A 114 5.27 6.33 0.70
CA THR A 114 6.08 6.33 1.94
C THR A 114 5.36 7.07 3.06
N SER A 115 4.67 8.18 2.75
CA SER A 115 3.91 8.96 3.73
C SER A 115 2.70 8.19 4.27
N CYS A 116 1.95 7.49 3.40
CA CYS A 116 0.83 6.64 3.82
C CYS A 116 1.29 5.51 4.75
N PHE A 117 2.37 4.81 4.38
CA PHE A 117 2.91 3.73 5.23
C PHE A 117 3.48 4.26 6.55
N GLN A 118 4.08 5.46 6.55
CA GLN A 118 4.57 6.10 7.78
C GLN A 118 3.42 6.52 8.69
N GLU A 119 2.35 7.11 8.15
CA GLU A 119 1.17 7.50 8.94
C GLU A 119 0.49 6.25 9.54
N PHE A 120 0.30 5.21 8.72
CA PHE A 120 -0.24 3.94 9.20
C PHE A 120 0.63 3.29 10.28
N LEU A 121 1.96 3.32 10.14
CA LEU A 121 2.87 2.81 11.17
C LEU A 121 2.69 3.54 12.52
N ASN A 122 2.53 4.86 12.47
CA ASN A 122 2.47 5.70 13.67
C ASN A 122 1.10 5.66 14.36
N PHE A 123 0.02 5.58 13.59
CA PHE A 123 -1.35 5.79 14.10
C PHE A 123 -2.29 4.61 13.88
N GLY A 124 -1.89 3.62 13.06
CA GLY A 124 -2.78 2.55 12.61
C GLY A 124 -3.86 3.02 11.64
N ASP A 125 -3.71 4.21 11.05
CA ASP A 125 -4.62 4.79 10.07
C ASP A 125 -3.86 5.71 9.10
N VAL A 126 -4.46 6.01 7.95
CA VAL A 126 -4.01 7.04 7.01
C VAL A 126 -5.14 8.06 6.84
N SER A 127 -4.80 9.34 6.99
CA SER A 127 -5.79 10.41 6.89
C SER A 127 -6.22 10.64 5.43
N SER A 128 -7.44 11.15 5.24
CA SER A 128 -7.92 11.51 3.90
C SER A 128 -7.03 12.56 3.22
N PHE A 129 -6.34 13.40 4.00
CA PHE A 129 -5.40 14.40 3.49
C PHE A 129 -4.18 13.75 2.83
N VAL A 130 -3.61 12.71 3.44
CA VAL A 130 -2.48 11.97 2.87
C VAL A 130 -2.93 11.09 1.68
N LEU A 131 -4.19 10.65 1.66
CA LEU A 131 -4.79 9.92 0.54
C LEU A 131 -5.27 10.79 -0.63
N SER A 132 -5.39 12.11 -0.46
CA SER A 132 -5.84 13.05 -1.49
C SER A 132 -4.67 13.70 -2.27
N ALA A 133 -3.71 12.87 -2.68
CA ALA A 133 -2.51 13.30 -3.41
C ALA A 133 -2.78 13.75 -4.84
#